data_AF-X1UVB2-F1
#
_entry.id   AF-X1UVB2-F1
#
_cell.length_a   1.000
_cell.length_b   1.000
_cell.length_c   1.000
_cell.angle_alpha   90.00
_cell.angle_beta   90.00
_cell.angle_gamma   90.00
#
_symmetry.space_group_name_H-M   'P 1'
#
loop_
_entity.id
_entity.type
_entity.pdbx_description
1 polymer ?
#
loop_
_entity_poly.entity_id
_entity_poly.type
_entity_poly.pdbx_seq_one_letter_code
_entity_poly.pdbx_strand_id
1 'polypeptide(L)'
;MGPGDLNKAICDLPQMSNPRLVRGLASPDDAGVYKLTDSLAIIQTIDFFTPIVDDPYTFGQIAAANALSDVYAMGGKPLTAMNVVCFPTKSLDISVLK
;
A
#
# COMPACT_ATOMS: atom_id res chain seq x y z
N MET A 1 -17.07 3.72 2.67
CA MET A 1 -16.84 2.45 3.39
C MET A 1 -16.30 2.80 4.77
N GLY A 2 -16.84 2.20 5.82
CA GLY A 2 -16.33 2.38 7.19
C GLY A 2 -15.19 1.39 7.53
N PRO A 3 -14.51 1.57 8.67
CA PRO A 3 -13.34 0.77 9.09
C PRO A 3 -13.57 -0.75 9.14
N GLY A 4 -14.83 -1.20 9.27
CA GLY A 4 -15.19 -2.62 9.33
C GLY A 4 -15.68 -3.23 8.01
N ASP A 5 -15.89 -2.43 6.96
CA ASP A 5 -16.45 -2.92 5.70
C ASP A 5 -15.41 -3.73 4.90
N LEU A 6 -14.13 -3.38 5.02
CA LEU A 6 -13.04 -4.13 4.40
C LEU A 6 -12.99 -5.56 4.94
N ASN A 7 -13.09 -5.74 6.26
CA ASN A 7 -13.07 -7.06 6.88
C ASN A 7 -14.20 -7.96 6.36
N LYS A 8 -15.39 -7.39 6.10
CA LYS A 8 -16.51 -8.12 5.48
C LYS A 8 -16.24 -8.47 4.02
N ALA A 9 -15.56 -7.61 3.27
CA ALA A 9 -15.26 -7.86 1.86
C ALA A 9 -14.21 -8.96 1.66
N ILE A 10 -13.32 -9.17 2.63
CA ILE A 10 -12.19 -10.09 2.53
C ILE A 10 -12.32 -11.35 3.41
N CYS A 11 -13.41 -11.49 4.18
CA CYS A 11 -13.56 -12.58 5.15
C CYS A 11 -13.55 -13.98 4.52
N ASP A 12 -13.96 -14.10 3.26
CA ASP A 12 -14.03 -15.36 2.53
C ASP A 12 -12.72 -15.68 1.77
N LEU A 13 -11.71 -14.80 1.84
CA LEU A 13 -10.42 -15.07 1.23
C LEU A 13 -9.68 -16.17 2.00
N PRO A 14 -8.98 -17.08 1.30
CA PRO A 14 -8.23 -18.15 1.95
C PRO A 14 -7.13 -17.55 2.83
N GLN A 15 -7.19 -17.87 4.12
CA GLN A 15 -6.17 -17.49 5.09
C GLN A 15 -4.92 -18.35 4.85
N MET A 16 -3.82 -17.70 4.44
CA MET A 16 -2.53 -18.38 4.35
C MET A 16 -1.88 -18.46 5.73
N SER A 17 -1.62 -19.67 6.21
CA SER A 17 -0.79 -19.91 7.39
C SER A 17 0.64 -20.25 6.95
N ASN A 18 1.58 -19.38 7.28
CA ASN A 18 3.00 -19.61 7.04
C ASN A 18 3.80 -19.08 8.26
N PRO A 19 4.67 -19.88 8.89
CA PRO A 19 5.47 -19.43 10.04
C PRO A 19 6.35 -18.20 9.77
N ARG A 20 6.66 -17.92 8.50
CA ARG A 20 7.42 -16.72 8.08
C ARG A 20 6.54 -15.49 7.89
N LEU A 21 5.22 -15.64 7.80
CA LEU A 21 4.29 -14.51 7.74
C LEU A 21 4.07 -13.99 9.16
N VAL A 22 4.73 -12.88 9.49
CA VAL A 22 4.67 -12.25 10.82
C VAL A 22 3.37 -11.48 10.98
N ARG A 23 2.97 -10.74 9.94
CA ARG A 23 1.72 -9.99 9.86
C ARG A 23 1.09 -10.19 8.48
N GLY A 24 -0.21 -10.47 8.47
CA GLY A 24 -0.99 -10.72 7.26
C GLY A 24 -2.48 -10.63 7.56
N LEU A 25 -3.33 -11.21 6.71
CA LEU A 25 -4.78 -11.05 6.77
C LEU A 25 -5.45 -11.48 8.10
N ALA A 26 -4.81 -12.37 8.87
CA ALA A 26 -5.30 -12.81 10.18
C ALA A 26 -5.15 -11.75 11.29
N SER A 27 -4.22 -10.81 11.12
CA SER A 27 -3.91 -9.73 12.04
C SER A 27 -3.68 -8.47 11.21
N PRO A 28 -4.75 -7.89 10.63
CA PRO A 28 -4.64 -6.72 9.77
C PRO A 28 -3.99 -5.57 10.55
N ASP A 29 -2.91 -5.05 9.97
CA ASP A 29 -2.08 -3.96 10.45
C ASP A 29 -1.73 -3.11 9.22
N ASP A 30 -1.05 -1.98 9.39
CA ASP A 30 -0.79 -1.02 8.31
C ASP A 30 0.05 -1.59 7.15
N ALA A 31 0.73 -2.73 7.34
CA ALA A 31 1.49 -3.41 6.29
C ALA A 31 1.60 -4.93 6.50
N GLY A 32 1.84 -5.66 5.40
CA GLY A 32 2.24 -7.07 5.44
C GLY A 32 3.71 -7.22 5.83
N VAL A 33 4.03 -8.17 6.72
CA VAL A 33 5.40 -8.42 7.17
C VAL A 33 5.77 -9.89 6.99
N TYR A 34 6.83 -10.15 6.24
CA TYR A 34 7.27 -11.50 5.90
C TYR A 34 8.77 -11.70 6.16
N LYS A 35 9.14 -12.76 6.89
CA LYS A 35 10.54 -13.13 7.16
C LYS A 35 11.19 -13.77 5.93
N LEU A 36 12.29 -13.17 5.48
CA LEU A 36 13.16 -13.75 4.46
C LEU A 36 14.17 -14.72 5.08
N THR A 37 14.69 -14.35 6.25
CA THR A 37 15.59 -15.16 7.10
C THR A 37 15.18 -15.00 8.57
N ASP A 38 15.91 -15.63 9.50
CA ASP A 38 15.63 -15.51 10.93
C ASP A 38 15.86 -14.09 11.48
N SER A 39 16.68 -13.28 10.82
CA SER A 39 17.05 -11.92 11.21
C SER A 39 16.60 -10.82 10.25
N LEU A 40 15.99 -11.17 9.11
CA LEU A 40 15.57 -10.23 8.08
C LEU A 40 14.11 -10.45 7.69
N ALA A 41 13.34 -9.37 7.68
CA ALA A 41 11.98 -9.34 7.17
C ALA A 41 11.80 -8.25 6.12
N ILE A 42 10.86 -8.45 5.22
CA ILE A 42 10.35 -7.44 4.31
C ILE A 42 9.01 -6.91 4.84
N ILE A 43 8.84 -5.60 4.74
CA ILE A 43 7.58 -4.91 4.99
C ILE A 43 7.04 -4.50 3.62
N GLN A 44 5.77 -4.83 3.35
CA GLN A 44 5.10 -4.52 2.10
C GLN A 44 3.75 -3.87 2.38
N THR A 45 3.56 -2.68 1.81
CA THR A 45 2.28 -1.98 1.79
C THR A 45 1.97 -1.53 0.36
N ILE A 46 0.70 -1.29 0.10
CA ILE A 46 0.20 -0.67 -1.13
C ILE A 46 -0.95 0.24 -0.73
N ASP A 47 -0.85 1.51 -1.13
CA ASP A 47 -1.93 2.47 -0.97
C ASP A 47 -2.07 3.31 -2.25
N PHE A 48 -3.31 3.58 -2.64
CA PHE A 48 -3.64 4.45 -3.75
C PHE A 48 -5.06 5.01 -3.55
N PHE A 49 -5.25 6.25 -3.94
CA PHE A 49 -6.53 6.93 -3.82
C PHE A 49 -6.74 7.92 -4.96
N THR A 50 -7.97 8.39 -5.11
CA THR A 50 -8.33 9.42 -6.11
C THR A 50 -7.71 10.77 -5.76
N PRO A 51 -7.47 11.67 -6.74
CA PRO A 51 -6.90 12.99 -6.49
C PRO A 51 -7.64 13.76 -5.38
N ILE A 52 -6.87 14.32 -4.44
CA ILE A 52 -7.37 15.15 -3.32
C ILE A 52 -6.97 16.63 -3.44
N VAL A 53 -6.13 16.95 -4.41
CA VAL A 53 -5.66 18.30 -4.76
C VAL A 53 -5.61 18.42 -6.28
N ASP A 54 -5.70 19.65 -6.78
CA ASP A 54 -5.76 19.93 -8.22
C ASP A 54 -4.42 19.80 -8.93
N ASP A 55 -3.31 20.09 -8.25
CA ASP A 55 -1.97 20.00 -8.81
C ASP A 55 -1.49 18.53 -8.88
N PRO A 56 -1.27 17.96 -10.08
CA PRO A 56 -0.92 16.56 -10.25
C PRO A 56 0.40 16.17 -9.57
N TYR A 57 1.38 17.08 -9.60
CA TYR A 57 2.69 16.84 -8.99
C TYR A 57 2.58 16.74 -7.48
N THR A 58 1.91 17.71 -6.85
CA THR A 58 1.62 17.71 -5.41
C THR A 58 0.80 16.48 -5.01
N PHE A 59 -0.21 16.11 -5.80
CA PHE A 59 -0.97 14.89 -5.57
C PHE A 59 -0.06 13.65 -5.56
N GLY A 60 0.84 13.53 -6.54
CA GLY A 60 1.82 12.44 -6.60
C GLY A 60 2.75 12.39 -5.38
N GLN A 61 3.20 13.56 -4.90
CA GLN A 61 4.01 13.64 -3.66
C GLN A 61 3.23 13.18 -2.44
N ILE A 62 1.96 13.60 -2.30
CA ILE A 62 1.12 13.20 -1.16
C ILE A 62 0.84 11.70 -1.22
N ALA A 63 0.48 11.17 -2.39
CA ALA A 63 0.22 9.75 -2.57
C ALA A 63 1.46 8.89 -2.24
N ALA A 64 2.64 9.30 -2.72
CA ALA A 64 3.90 8.61 -2.41
C ALA A 64 4.24 8.68 -0.91
N ALA A 65 4.08 9.85 -0.27
CA ALA A 65 4.34 10.01 1.15
C ALA A 65 3.40 9.13 2.00
N ASN A 66 2.12 9.07 1.64
CA ASN A 66 1.12 8.25 2.31
C ASN A 66 1.45 6.75 2.17
N ALA A 67 1.71 6.27 0.96
CA ALA A 67 2.05 4.86 0.72
C ALA A 67 3.37 4.43 1.40
N LEU A 68 4.32 5.36 1.60
CA LEU A 68 5.56 5.07 2.34
C LEU A 68 5.37 5.13 3.87
N SER A 69 4.32 5.79 4.35
CA SER A 69 4.12 6.05 5.77
C SER A 69 3.94 4.77 6.58
N ASP A 70 3.26 3.75 6.06
CA ASP A 70 3.08 2.47 6.75
C ASP A 70 4.42 1.74 6.99
N VAL A 71 5.36 1.85 6.05
CA VAL A 71 6.71 1.27 6.24
C VAL A 71 7.40 1.95 7.42
N TYR A 72 7.30 3.27 7.52
CA TYR A 72 7.87 4.02 8.64
C TYR A 72 7.13 3.74 9.96
N ALA A 73 5.80 3.63 9.94
CA ALA A 73 5.00 3.29 11.12
C ALA A 73 5.37 1.92 11.70
N MET A 74 5.73 0.97 10.84
CA MET A 74 6.24 -0.35 11.21
C MET A 74 7.73 -0.36 11.61
N GLY A 75 8.38 0.81 11.69
CA GLY A 75 9.80 0.96 12.04
C GLY A 75 10.77 0.51 10.94
N GLY A 76 10.26 0.34 9.71
CA GLY A 76 11.03 -0.07 8.55
C GLY A 76 11.75 1.09 7.85
N LYS A 77 12.62 0.72 6.90
CA LYS A 77 13.22 1.65 5.95
C LYS A 77 12.75 1.27 4.54
N PRO A 78 12.08 2.18 3.80
CA PRO A 78 11.74 1.92 2.41
C PRO A 78 12.99 1.65 1.57
N LEU A 79 12.98 0.53 0.84
CA LEU A 79 14.10 0.13 -0.04
C LEU A 79 13.74 0.25 -1.51
N THR A 80 12.48 -0.05 -1.84
CA THR A 80 11.92 -0.01 -3.19
C THR A 80 10.49 0.52 -3.14
N ALA A 81 9.98 0.94 -4.28
CA ALA A 81 8.58 1.31 -4.47
C ALA A 81 8.09 0.82 -5.84
N MET A 82 6.80 0.52 -5.95
CA MET A 82 6.14 0.20 -7.21
C MET A 82 5.06 1.25 -7.46
N ASN A 83 5.15 1.94 -8.60
CA ASN A 83 4.15 2.95 -8.96
C ASN A 83 2.89 2.26 -9.50
N VAL A 84 1.72 2.64 -8.98
CA VAL A 84 0.41 2.15 -9.44
C VAL A 84 -0.41 3.36 -9.87
N VAL A 85 -0.76 3.42 -11.15
CA VAL A 85 -1.47 4.57 -11.75
C VAL A 85 -2.71 4.10 -12.48
N CYS A 86 -3.85 4.69 -12.13
CA CYS A 86 -5.09 4.64 -12.90
C CYS A 86 -5.30 6.02 -13.55
N PHE A 87 -5.18 6.12 -14.87
CA PHE A 87 -5.19 7.40 -15.58
C PHE A 87 -6.17 7.40 -16.77
N PRO A 88 -7.07 8.39 -16.89
CA PRO A 88 -8.06 8.43 -17.96
C PRO A 88 -7.46 9.03 -19.25
N THR A 89 -6.73 8.19 -19.99
CA THR A 89 -6.00 8.57 -21.22
C THR A 89 -6.85 9.18 -22.33
N LYS A 90 -8.18 9.03 -22.28
CA LYS A 90 -9.10 9.65 -23.25
C LYS A 90 -9.43 11.10 -22.95
N SER A 91 -9.30 11.53 -21.69
CA SER A 91 -9.70 12.87 -21.24
C SER A 91 -8.54 13.73 -20.77
N LEU A 92 -7.39 13.12 -20.44
CA LEU A 92 -6.20 13.82 -19.97
C LEU A 92 -4.98 13.42 -20.79
N ASP A 93 -4.11 14.40 -21.05
CA ASP A 93 -2.85 14.19 -21.75
C ASP A 93 -1.82 13.51 -20.84
N ILE A 94 -1.02 12.60 -21.39
CA ILE A 94 -0.01 11.85 -20.63
C ILE A 94 1.05 12.73 -19.96
N SER A 95 1.23 13.97 -20.43
CA SER A 95 2.09 14.97 -19.80
C SER A 95 1.70 15.32 -18.37
N VAL A 96 0.46 15.06 -17.95
CA VAL A 96 0.00 15.22 -16.57
C VAL A 96 0.75 14.29 -15.60
N LEU A 97 1.27 13.16 -16.08
CA LEU A 97 2.03 12.20 -15.27
C LEU A 97 3.54 12.47 -15.24
N LYS A 98 4.03 13.53 -15.90
CA LYS A 98 5.46 13.84 -16.01
C LYS A 98 5.98 14.67 -14.86
#